data_AF-A0A9E1PAS6-F1
#
_entry.id   AF-A0A9E1PAS6-F1
#
_cell.length_a   1.000
_cell.length_b   1.000
_cell.length_c   1.000
_cell.angle_alpha   90.00
_cell.angle_beta   90.00
_cell.angle_gamma   90.00
#
_symmetry.space_group_name_H-M   'P 1'
#
loop_
_entity.id
_entity.type
_entity.pdbx_description
1 polymer ?
#
loop_
_entity_poly.entity_id
_entity_poly.type
_entity_poly.pdbx_seq_one_letter_code
_entity_poly.pdbx_strand_id
1 'polypeptide(L)' 'SILDWVEEKAPLKRNVTGEDVGNSAVWLLSDMSSGVTGQVLYVDCGYSSVGL' A
#
# COMPACT_ATOMS: atom_id res chain seq x y z
N SER A 1 7.11 13.38 -13.66
CA SER A 1 5.83 13.62 -12.96
C SER A 1 5.98 13.17 -11.50
N ILE A 2 5.02 13.44 -10.61
CA ILE A 2 5.05 12.87 -9.26
C ILE A 2 4.99 11.33 -9.28
N LEU A 3 4.33 10.75 -10.28
CA LEU A 3 4.23 9.30 -10.45
C LEU A 3 5.58 8.67 -10.81
N ASP A 4 6.39 9.34 -11.64
CA ASP A 4 7.72 8.83 -12.02
C ASP A 4 8.67 8.84 -10.81
N TRP A 5 8.55 9.86 -9.95
CA TRP A 5 9.32 9.94 -8.70
C TRP A 5 8.95 8.82 -7.73
N VAL A 6 7.64 8.59 -7.53
CA VAL A 6 7.16 7.52 -6.64
C VAL A 6 7.61 6.16 -7.16
N GLU A 7 7.48 5.91 -8.47
CA GLU A 7 7.94 4.68 -9.11
C GLU A 7 9.45 4.45 -8.94
N GLU A 8 10.28 5.49 -9.10
CA GLU A 8 11.73 5.36 -8.92
C GLU A 8 12.11 5.05 -7.46
N LYS A 9 11.41 5.66 -6.48
CA LYS A 9 11.78 5.57 -5.06
C LYS A 9 11.13 4.40 -4.34
N ALA A 10 9.89 4.03 -4.68
CA ALA A 10 9.20 2.92 -4.06
C ALA A 10 10.01 1.62 -4.19
N PRO A 11 10.09 0.78 -3.14
CA PRO A 11 10.78 -0.50 -3.19
C PRO A 11 10.30 -1.41 -4.33
N LEU A 12 9.00 -1.42 -4.64
CA LEU A 12 8.45 -2.28 -5.71
C LEU A 12 8.62 -1.71 -7.13
N LYS A 13 9.26 -0.53 -7.29
CA LYS A 13 9.56 0.09 -8.59
C LYS A 13 8.36 0.21 -9.53
N ARG A 14 7.21 0.55 -8.96
CA ARG A 14 5.97 0.83 -9.70
C ARG A 14 5.06 1.73 -8.87
N ASN A 15 4.11 2.38 -9.55
CA ASN A 15 3.03 3.09 -8.89
C ASN A 15 2.01 2.12 -8.29
N VAL A 16 1.38 2.56 -7.19
CA VAL A 16 0.24 1.87 -6.61
C VAL A 16 -0.97 1.97 -7.55
N THR A 17 -1.74 0.90 -7.63
CA THR A 17 -2.97 0.83 -8.42
C THR A 17 -4.21 0.85 -7.52
N GLY A 18 -5.37 1.18 -8.09
CA GLY A 18 -6.64 1.06 -7.37
C GLY A 18 -6.95 -0.38 -6.94
N GLU A 19 -6.47 -1.37 -7.70
CA GLU A 19 -6.63 -2.79 -7.38
C GLU A 19 -5.81 -3.20 -6.15
N ASP A 20 -4.58 -2.69 -5.99
CA ASP A 20 -3.77 -2.93 -4.78
C ASP A 20 -4.52 -2.47 -3.52
N VAL A 21 -5.11 -1.27 -3.57
CA VAL A 21 -5.89 -0.69 -2.47
C VAL A 21 -7.19 -1.46 -2.25
N GLY A 22 -7.90 -1.80 -3.32
CA GLY A 22 -9.15 -2.55 -3.26
C GLY A 22 -8.96 -3.94 -2.64
N ASN A 23 -7.95 -4.68 -3.06
CA ASN A 23 -7.64 -6.00 -2.52
C ASN A 23 -7.27 -5.93 -1.03
N SER A 24 -6.49 -4.92 -0.62
CA SER A 24 -6.15 -4.70 0.79
C SER A 24 -7.39 -4.37 1.64
N ALA A 25 -8.32 -3.57 1.09
CA ALA A 25 -9.59 -3.28 1.74
C ALA A 25 -10.48 -4.52 1.88
N VAL A 26 -10.56 -5.36 0.85
CA VAL A 26 -11.28 -6.65 0.91
C VAL A 26 -10.69 -7.55 1.99
N TRP A 27 -9.36 -7.64 2.09
CA TRP A 27 -8.72 -8.40 3.15
C TRP A 27 -9.10 -7.87 4.55
N LEU A 28 -9.06 -6.55 4.76
CA LEU A 28 -9.46 -5.89 6.01
C LEU A 28 -10.95 -6.09 6.36
N LEU A 29 -11.81 -6.31 5.37
CA LEU A 29 -13.24 -6.60 5.59
C LEU A 29 -13.54 -8.10 5.75
N SER A 30 -12.56 -8.96 5.46
CA SER A 30 -12.70 -10.41 5.53
C SER A 30 -12.32 -10.97 6.89
N ASP A 31 -12.77 -12.20 7.18
CA ASP A 31 -12.43 -12.95 8.40
C ASP A 31 -10.91 -13.17 8.58
N MET A 32 -10.13 -13.08 7.48
CA MET A 32 -8.67 -13.22 7.51
C MET A 32 -7.98 -12.12 8.33
N SER A 33 -8.65 -11.00 8.55
CA SER A 33 -8.14 -9.86 9.32
C SER A 33 -8.77 -9.75 10.71
N SER A 34 -9.47 -10.79 11.19
CA SER A 34 -10.23 -10.78 12.46
C SER A 34 -9.43 -10.36 13.71
N GLY A 35 -8.10 -10.49 13.70
CA GLY A 35 -7.23 -10.04 14.79
C GLY A 35 -6.64 -8.62 14.62
N VAL A 36 -6.99 -7.90 13.55
CA VAL A 36 -6.35 -6.64 13.18
C VAL A 36 -7.28 -5.46 13.51
N THR A 37 -6.86 -4.61 14.44
CA THR A 37 -7.63 -3.42 14.86
C THR A 37 -6.70 -2.27 15.22
N GLY A 38 -7.15 -1.03 14.97
CA GLY A 38 -6.40 0.19 15.30
C GLY A 38 -5.10 0.37 14.51
N GLN A 39 -4.92 -0.34 13.40
CA GLN A 39 -3.70 -0.30 12.59
C GLN A 39 -3.84 0.62 11.38
N VAL A 40 -2.72 1.23 10.97
CA VAL A 40 -2.59 1.92 9.69
C VAL A 40 -1.87 0.99 8.72
N LEU A 41 -2.57 0.56 7.66
CA LEU A 41 -1.99 -0.26 6.61
C LEU A 41 -1.60 0.63 5.42
N TYR A 42 -0.30 0.76 5.17
CA TYR A 42 0.20 1.46 3.99
C TYR A 42 0.12 0.55 2.76
N VAL A 43 -0.60 1.04 1.74
CA VAL A 43 -0.72 0.38 0.43
C VAL A 43 -0.16 1.36 -0.60
N ASP A 44 1.15 1.38 -0.75
CA ASP A 44 1.86 2.42 -1.49
C ASP A 44 3.14 1.90 -2.17
N CYS A 45 3.19 0.58 -2.42
CA CYS A 45 4.35 -0.08 -2.99
C CYS A 45 5.65 0.08 -2.16
N GLY A 46 5.50 0.40 -0.86
CA GLY A 46 6.58 0.56 0.10
C GLY A 46 7.13 1.99 0.17
N TYR A 47 6.52 2.97 -0.50
CA TYR A 47 7.00 4.34 -0.53
C TYR A 47 7.15 4.97 0.87
N SER A 48 6.19 4.74 1.78
CA SER A 48 6.21 5.20 3.17
C SER A 48 7.41 4.71 3.99
N SER A 49 7.99 3.56 3.63
CA SER A 49 9.12 2.96 4.35
C SER A 49 10.48 3.54 3.95
N VAL A 50 10.57 4.27 2.83
CA VAL A 50 11.85 4.71 2.26
C VAL A 50 12.50 5.79 3.11
N GLY A 51 11.75 6.47 3.99
CA GLY A 51 12.25 7.55 4.84
C GLY A 51 12.69 8.75 3.98
N LEU A 52 11.98 9.87 4.06
CA LEU A 52 12.49 11.11 3.48
C LEU A 52 13.65 11.67 4.32
#